data_AF-A0A135L136-F1
#
_entry.id   AF-A0A135L136-F1
#
_cell.length_a   1.000
_cell.length_b   1.000
_cell.length_c   1.000
_cell.angle_alpha   90.00
_cell.angle_beta   90.00
_cell.angle_gamma   90.00
#
_symmetry.space_group_name_H-M   'P 1'
#
loop_
_entity.id
_entity.type
_entity.pdbx_description
1 polymer ?
#
loop_
_entity_poly.entity_id
_entity_poly.type
_entity_poly.pdbx_seq_one_letter_code
_entity_poly.pdbx_strand_id
1 'polypeptide(L)'
;MPKSVSFAEIKPIIGEEAALRLIDKYADSQVYIPNKMPEFPNPETRNEYIRNLSYSGKSIQELAEQFDLSKGYIYKILAGKN
;
A
#
# COMPACT_ATOMS: atom_id res chain seq x y z
N MET A 1 18.87 8.42 5.54
CA MET A 1 19.24 7.77 4.27
C MET A 1 18.24 6.66 4.00
N PRO A 2 17.81 6.44 2.74
CA PRO A 2 17.01 5.27 2.39
C PRO A 2 17.81 4.00 2.71
N LYS A 3 17.18 3.02 3.36
CA LYS A 3 17.81 1.73 3.65
C LYS A 3 17.66 0.85 2.41
N SER A 4 18.78 0.47 1.81
CA SER A 4 18.79 -0.58 0.79
C SER A 4 18.72 -1.94 1.47
N VAL A 5 17.77 -2.77 1.05
CA VAL A 5 17.62 -4.16 1.48
C VAL A 5 17.76 -5.05 0.26
N SER A 6 18.43 -6.18 0.42
CA SER A 6 18.55 -7.16 -0.65
C SER A 6 17.26 -7.96 -0.82
N PHE A 7 17.03 -8.47 -2.02
CA PHE A 7 15.90 -9.35 -2.29
C PHE A 7 15.92 -10.61 -1.40
N ALA A 8 17.10 -11.12 -1.06
CA ALA A 8 17.30 -12.25 -0.16
C ALA A 8 16.76 -11.98 1.25
N GLU A 9 16.78 -10.74 1.72
CA GLU A 9 16.22 -10.34 3.02
C GLU A 9 14.69 -10.21 2.98
N ILE A 10 14.10 -9.82 1.84
CA ILE A 10 12.65 -9.65 1.69
C ILE A 10 11.94 -11.00 1.48
N LYS A 11 12.55 -11.90 0.70
CA LYS A 11 12.02 -13.20 0.34
C LYS A 11 11.44 -14.01 1.52
N PRO A 12 12.12 -14.16 2.68
CA PRO A 12 11.56 -14.90 3.82
C PRO A 12 10.37 -14.20 4.48
N ILE A 13 10.18 -12.89 4.29
CA ILE A 13 9.09 -12.11 4.91
C ILE A 13 7.80 -12.26 4.09
N ILE A 14 7.90 -12.19 2.77
CA ILE A 14 6.74 -12.22 1.86
C ILE A 14 6.43 -13.64 1.33
N GLY A 15 7.37 -14.58 1.50
CA GLY A 15 7.26 -15.94 1.00
C GLY A 15 7.78 -16.12 -0.44
N GLU A 16 8.13 -17.37 -0.78
CA GLU A 16 8.71 -17.76 -2.07
C GLU A 16 7.83 -17.33 -3.25
N GLU A 17 6.52 -17.59 -3.17
CA GLU A 17 5.62 -17.36 -4.29
C GLU A 17 5.48 -15.86 -4.61
N ALA A 18 5.30 -15.03 -3.58
CA ALA A 18 5.22 -13.57 -3.75
C ALA A 18 6.55 -12.98 -4.24
N ALA A 19 7.67 -13.50 -3.74
CA ALA A 19 9.00 -13.14 -4.18
C ALA A 19 9.19 -13.42 -5.68
N LEU A 20 8.84 -14.62 -6.16
CA LEU A 20 8.94 -14.97 -7.58
C LEU A 20 8.09 -14.05 -8.46
N ARG A 21 6.86 -13.73 -8.05
CA ARG A 21 5.99 -12.79 -8.79
C ARG A 21 6.57 -11.38 -8.85
N LEU A 22 7.28 -10.93 -7.81
CA LEU A 22 7.95 -9.63 -7.83
C LEU A 22 9.11 -9.59 -8.81
N ILE A 23 9.93 -10.65 -8.87
CA ILE A 23 11.01 -10.74 -9.86
C ILE A 23 10.44 -10.75 -11.27
N ASP A 24 9.46 -11.61 -11.54
CA ASP A 24 8.88 -11.79 -12.87
C ASP A 24 8.33 -10.47 -13.45
N LYS A 25 7.66 -9.68 -12.59
CA LYS A 25 6.97 -8.46 -13.04
C LYS A 25 7.78 -7.17 -12.91
N TYR A 26 8.75 -7.11 -11.99
CA TYR A 26 9.47 -5.89 -11.64
C TYR A 26 10.99 -6.09 -11.56
N ALA A 27 11.54 -7.06 -12.30
CA ALA A 27 12.99 -7.21 -12.45
C ALA A 27 13.66 -5.88 -12.84
N ASP A 28 14.88 -5.67 -12.34
CA ASP A 28 15.70 -4.46 -12.54
C ASP A 28 15.04 -3.12 -12.13
N SER A 29 13.91 -3.18 -11.43
CA SER A 29 13.20 -2.00 -10.94
C SER A 29 13.56 -1.69 -9.49
N GLN A 30 13.63 -0.40 -9.16
CA GLN A 30 13.74 0.05 -7.78
C GLN A 30 12.35 0.33 -7.22
N VAL A 31 11.96 -0.45 -6.20
CA VAL A 31 10.70 -0.22 -5.46
C VAL A 31 10.98 0.66 -4.25
N TYR A 32 10.36 1.84 -4.22
CA TYR A 32 10.41 2.72 -3.07
C TYR A 32 9.30 2.37 -2.08
N ILE A 33 9.68 2.05 -0.83
CA ILE A 33 8.75 1.84 0.27
C ILE A 33 8.79 3.11 1.15
N PRO A 34 7.73 3.93 1.16
CA PRO A 34 7.71 5.14 1.96
C PRO A 34 7.63 4.80 3.45
N ASN A 35 8.49 5.44 4.26
CA ASN A 35 8.47 5.34 5.73
C ASN A 35 7.51 6.33 6.40
N LYS A 36 6.82 7.16 5.60
CA LYS A 36 5.88 8.19 6.06
C LYS A 36 4.64 8.14 5.18
N MET A 37 3.53 8.68 5.70
CA MET A 37 2.32 8.89 4.90
C MET A 37 2.67 9.76 3.68
N PRO A 38 2.39 9.31 2.45
CA PRO A 38 2.67 10.10 1.27
C PRO A 38 1.75 11.33 1.22
N GLU A 39 2.25 12.40 0.61
CA GLU A 39 1.40 13.53 0.25
C GLU A 39 0.58 13.16 -0.99
N PHE A 40 -0.72 13.44 -0.95
CA PHE A 40 -1.62 13.11 -2.05
C PHE A 40 -1.90 14.38 -2.86
N PRO A 41 -1.55 14.42 -4.16
CA PRO A 41 -1.81 15.60 -5.00
C PRO A 41 -3.30 15.86 -5.19
N ASN A 42 -4.15 14.82 -5.07
CA ASN A 42 -5.59 14.94 -5.22
C ASN A 42 -6.33 13.83 -4.43
N PRO A 43 -7.66 13.96 -4.23
CA PRO A 43 -8.44 12.94 -3.54
C PRO A 43 -8.44 11.58 -4.24
N GLU A 44 -8.28 11.53 -5.56
CA GLU A 44 -8.30 10.28 -6.34
C GLU A 44 -7.10 9.38 -6.01
N THR A 45 -5.90 9.94 -6.01
CA THR A 45 -4.65 9.26 -5.63
C THR A 45 -4.68 8.80 -4.17
N ARG A 46 -5.24 9.61 -3.26
CA ARG A 46 -5.48 9.19 -1.86
C ARG A 46 -6.46 8.00 -1.81
N ASN A 47 -7.57 8.07 -2.53
CA ASN A 47 -8.59 7.04 -2.51
C ASN A 47 -8.06 5.72 -3.11
N GLU A 48 -7.25 5.79 -4.15
CA GLU A 48 -6.53 4.63 -4.69
C GLU A 48 -5.56 4.03 -3.66
N TYR A 49 -4.78 4.88 -2.99
CA TYR A 49 -3.89 4.42 -1.93
C TYR A 49 -4.65 3.74 -0.77
N ILE A 50 -5.80 4.29 -0.35
CA ILE A 50 -6.68 3.69 0.66
C ILE A 50 -7.20 2.31 0.20
N ARG A 51 -7.59 2.16 -1.07
CA ARG A 51 -7.98 0.84 -1.63
C ARG A 51 -6.83 -0.14 -1.56
N ASN A 52 -5.63 0.27 -1.97
CA ASN A 52 -4.44 -0.59 -1.92
C ASN A 52 -4.09 -0.99 -0.47
N LEU A 53 -4.20 -0.07 0.47
CA LEU A 53 -3.99 -0.33 1.90
C LEU A 53 -5.02 -1.31 2.48
N SER A 54 -6.24 -1.34 1.97
CA SER A 54 -7.27 -2.26 2.48
C SER A 54 -6.88 -3.73 2.28
N TYR A 55 -6.06 -4.05 1.28
CA TYR A 55 -5.54 -5.39 1.05
C TYR A 55 -4.46 -5.80 2.07
N SER A 56 -3.92 -4.86 2.84
CA SER A 56 -2.93 -5.15 3.89
C SER A 56 -3.57 -5.61 5.21
N GLY A 57 -4.88 -5.86 5.23
CA GLY A 57 -5.61 -6.34 6.42
C GLY A 57 -5.97 -5.25 7.43
N LYS A 58 -5.79 -3.97 7.10
CA LYS A 58 -6.24 -2.85 7.94
C LYS A 58 -7.77 -2.79 8.00
N SER A 59 -8.30 -2.57 9.19
CA SER A 59 -9.74 -2.38 9.40
C SER A 59 -10.22 -1.01 8.90
N ILE A 60 -11.53 -0.90 8.66
CA ILE A 60 -12.17 0.37 8.28
C ILE A 60 -11.96 1.47 9.34
N GLN A 61 -11.92 1.09 10.63
CA GLN A 61 -11.64 2.02 11.72
C GLN A 61 -10.22 2.60 11.60
N GLU A 62 -9.23 1.74 11.43
CA GLU A 62 -7.83 2.17 11.30
C GLU A 62 -7.62 3.06 10.09
N LEU A 63 -8.30 2.76 8.96
CA LEU A 63 -8.27 3.63 7.77
C LEU A 63 -8.96 4.97 8.03
N ALA A 64 -10.10 4.98 8.72
CA ALA A 64 -10.77 6.23 9.07
C ALA A 64 -9.90 7.14 9.94
N GLU A 65 -9.25 6.57 10.97
CA GLU A 65 -8.34 7.29 11.86
C GLU A 65 -7.07 7.76 11.13
N GLN A 66 -6.47 6.89 10.32
CA GLN A 66 -5.22 7.19 9.63
C GLN A 66 -5.37 8.34 8.62
N PHE A 67 -6.52 8.46 7.97
CA PHE A 67 -6.77 9.45 6.92
C PHE A 67 -7.65 10.63 7.36
N ASP A 68 -8.10 10.64 8.62
CA ASP A 68 -9.06 11.62 9.15
C ASP A 68 -10.34 11.71 8.31
N LEU A 69 -10.94 10.55 8.03
CA LEU A 69 -12.14 10.41 7.20
C LEU A 69 -13.22 9.66 7.96
N SER A 70 -14.48 9.97 7.65
CA SER A 70 -15.58 9.18 8.21
C SER A 70 -15.56 7.74 7.66
N LYS A 71 -15.95 6.77 8.50
CA LYS A 71 -16.09 5.36 8.07
C LYS A 71 -16.97 5.22 6.83
N GLY A 72 -18.07 5.98 6.77
CA GLY A 72 -18.98 5.95 5.62
C GLY A 72 -18.31 6.39 4.32
N TYR A 73 -17.39 7.36 4.40
CA TYR A 73 -16.59 7.76 3.25
C TYR A 73 -15.58 6.69 2.85
N ILE A 74 -14.91 6.04 3.81
CA ILE A 74 -14.05 4.87 3.53
C ILE A 74 -14.84 3.75 2.83
N TYR A 75 -16.05 3.41 3.29
CA TYR A 75 -16.90 2.42 2.61
C TYR A 75 -17.20 2.80 1.15
N LYS A 76 -17.46 4.08 0.86
CA LYS A 76 -17.68 4.55 -0.52
C LYS A 76 -16.44 4.38 -1.39
N ILE A 77 -15.26 4.73 -0.86
CA ILE A 77 -13.98 4.53 -1.54
C ILE A 77 -13.80 3.06 -1.93
N LEU A 78 -14.00 2.14 -0.97
CA LEU A 78 -13.80 0.70 -1.18
C LEU A 78 -14.86 0.09 -2.09
N ALA A 79 -16.08 0.60 -2.08
CA ALA A 79 -17.16 0.17 -2.99
C ALA A 79 -16.99 0.68 -4.43
N GLY A 80 -15.97 1.49 -4.73
CA GLY A 80 -15.76 2.09 -6.05
C GLY A 80 -16.81 3.14 -6.43
N LYS A 81 -17.60 3.62 -5.46
CA LYS A 81 -18.60 4.68 -5.66
C LYS A 81 -17.95 6.01 -5.28
N ASN A 82 -17.28 6.64 -6.24
CA ASN A 82 -16.74 7.99 -6.12
C ASN A 82 -17.81 9.02 -6.48
#